data_AF-A0A1M4U659-F1
#
_entry.id   AF-A0A1M4U659-F1
#
_cell.length_a   1.000
_cell.length_b   1.000
_cell.length_c   1.000
_cell.angle_alpha   90.00
_cell.angle_beta   90.00
_cell.angle_gamma   90.00
#
_symmetry.space_group_name_H-M   'P 1'
#
loop_
_entity.id
_entity.type
_entity.pdbx_description
1 polymer ?
#
loop_
_entity_poly.entity_id
_entity_poly.type
_entity_poly.pdbx_seq_one_letter_code
_entity_poly.pdbx_strand_id
1 'polypeptide(L)'
;MKKYFIFFIVFSEILFSQNWKDKVFDNVILIKDENVFQSGELILIDIPLKIKSAESLIFYNASHIPNKLFFDEKAFLPQVKEFILISPDTEYYKNVREFANRIKGYAEPIKTDKFYFVKRDAAKWDSVSLNSENYPIIKFKNLQTAIPEKSIVSYYSEYFGSTCCPRDKKWNFFTEDNKKSYLSLLQELKNENIIVKEVYSFLHGKEGEHSYFYPLKELSNEQKLIFIKKRSEFLVKIQKVTEYFFRKLLIIQILN
;
A
#
# COMPACT_ATOMS: atom_id res chain seq x y z
N MET A 1 -27.46 -50.05 -11.43
CA MET A 1 -26.78 -48.83 -11.91
C MET A 1 -25.78 -48.38 -10.85
N LYS A 2 -24.47 -48.49 -11.12
CA LYS A 2 -23.42 -48.05 -10.19
C LYS A 2 -23.28 -46.53 -10.32
N LYS A 3 -23.53 -45.79 -9.23
CA LYS A 3 -23.26 -44.35 -9.15
C LYS A 3 -21.76 -44.18 -8.87
N TYR A 4 -21.03 -43.58 -9.81
CA TYR A 4 -19.66 -43.17 -9.60
C TYR A 4 -19.65 -41.80 -8.91
N PHE A 5 -18.97 -41.71 -7.77
CA PHE A 5 -18.72 -40.45 -7.07
C PHE A 5 -17.33 -39.97 -7.52
N ILE A 6 -17.27 -38.88 -8.28
CA ILE A 6 -16.01 -38.24 -8.65
C ILE A 6 -15.66 -37.26 -7.52
N PHE A 7 -14.62 -37.58 -6.76
CA PHE A 7 -14.07 -36.73 -5.71
C PHE A 7 -12.92 -35.92 -6.33
N PHE A 8 -13.16 -34.63 -6.64
CA PHE A 8 -12.10 -33.71 -7.03
C PHE A 8 -11.44 -33.19 -5.74
N ILE A 9 -10.28 -33.73 -5.38
CA ILE A 9 -9.37 -33.06 -4.46
C ILE A 9 -8.61 -32.04 -5.28
N VAL A 10 -9.11 -30.81 -5.33
CA VAL A 10 -8.33 -29.67 -5.80
C VAL A 10 -7.33 -29.36 -4.69
N PHE A 11 -6.14 -29.97 -4.76
CA PHE A 11 -4.97 -29.37 -4.11
C PHE A 11 -4.72 -28.05 -4.85
N SER A 12 -5.32 -26.97 -4.36
CA SER A 12 -4.78 -25.65 -4.64
C SER A 12 -3.44 -25.59 -3.90
N GLU A 13 -2.36 -26.03 -4.56
CA GLU A 13 -1.06 -25.45 -4.27
C GLU A 13 -1.22 -23.96 -4.54
N ILE A 14 -1.46 -23.21 -3.46
CA ILE A 14 -1.28 -21.77 -3.47
C ILE A 14 0.19 -21.61 -3.84
N LEU A 15 0.44 -21.24 -5.10
CA LEU A 15 1.77 -20.99 -5.62
C LEU A 15 2.36 -19.83 -4.82
N PHE A 16 2.99 -20.15 -3.70
CA PHE A 16 4.01 -19.30 -3.12
C PHE A 16 5.13 -19.25 -4.15
N SER A 17 5.32 -18.09 -4.78
CA SER A 17 6.53 -17.88 -5.56
C SER A 17 7.75 -17.91 -4.64
N GLN A 18 7.61 -17.46 -3.37
CA GLN A 18 8.70 -17.48 -2.38
C GLN A 18 8.27 -17.75 -0.92
N ASN A 19 9.05 -18.52 -0.15
CA ASN A 19 8.85 -18.87 1.27
C ASN A 19 10.11 -18.63 2.13
N TRP A 20 10.02 -18.79 3.46
CA TRP A 20 11.14 -18.51 4.38
C TRP A 20 12.40 -19.36 4.20
N LYS A 21 12.29 -20.52 3.56
CA LYS A 21 13.43 -21.39 3.24
C LYS A 21 14.18 -20.94 2.00
N ASP A 22 13.65 -19.95 1.28
CA ASP A 22 14.30 -19.47 0.08
C ASP A 22 15.59 -18.77 0.41
N LYS A 23 16.62 -19.11 -0.36
CA LYS A 23 17.96 -18.54 -0.20
C LYS A 23 18.09 -17.18 -0.89
N VAL A 24 17.12 -16.79 -1.72
CA VAL A 24 17.15 -15.57 -2.54
C VAL A 24 15.77 -14.93 -2.59
N PHE A 25 15.70 -13.67 -2.17
CA PHE A 25 14.53 -12.79 -2.34
C PHE A 25 14.85 -11.77 -3.42
N ASP A 26 14.18 -11.88 -4.57
CA ASP A 26 14.40 -11.02 -5.73
C ASP A 26 13.32 -9.94 -5.81
N ASN A 27 13.64 -8.81 -6.46
CA ASN A 27 12.73 -7.68 -6.65
C ASN A 27 12.18 -7.07 -5.35
N VAL A 28 13.00 -7.07 -4.29
CA VAL A 28 12.61 -6.53 -2.98
C VAL A 28 12.47 -5.01 -3.06
N ILE A 29 11.31 -4.50 -2.64
CA ILE A 29 10.99 -3.06 -2.61
C ILE A 29 11.54 -2.49 -1.31
N LEU A 30 12.57 -1.67 -1.40
CA LEU A 30 13.18 -1.03 -0.24
C LEU A 30 12.42 0.24 0.16
N ILE A 31 11.97 0.30 1.41
CA ILE A 31 11.31 1.46 2.02
C ILE A 31 12.28 2.08 3.03
N LYS A 32 12.76 3.29 2.76
CA LYS A 32 13.64 4.06 3.65
C LYS A 32 12.96 5.34 4.11
N ASP A 33 13.48 5.97 5.15
CA ASP A 33 12.98 7.25 5.64
C ASP A 33 12.99 8.35 4.56
N GLU A 34 13.92 8.31 3.60
CA GLU A 34 13.96 9.26 2.46
C GLU A 34 12.73 9.17 1.55
N ASN A 35 12.03 8.03 1.56
CA ASN A 35 10.81 7.79 0.81
C ASN A 35 9.54 7.92 1.67
N VAL A 36 9.68 8.31 2.94
CA VAL A 36 8.57 8.35 3.89
C VAL A 36 8.37 9.78 4.35
N PHE A 37 7.15 10.28 4.14
CA PHE A 37 6.74 11.56 4.72
C PHE A 37 5.62 11.33 5.73
N GLN A 38 5.78 11.89 6.94
CA GLN A 38 4.81 11.77 8.01
C GLN A 38 4.35 13.15 8.48
N SER A 39 3.03 13.34 8.57
CA SER A 39 2.41 14.51 9.19
C SER A 39 1.32 14.06 10.16
N GLY A 40 1.61 14.15 11.45
CA GLY A 40 0.77 13.60 12.51
C GLY A 40 0.56 12.09 12.34
N GLU A 41 -0.69 11.68 12.14
CA GLU A 41 -1.08 10.27 11.92
C GLU A 41 -1.06 9.84 10.44
N LEU A 42 -0.77 10.76 9.51
CA LEU A 42 -0.76 10.49 8.08
C LEU A 42 0.65 10.11 7.63
N ILE A 43 0.75 9.07 6.80
CA ILE A 43 2.02 8.61 6.26
C ILE A 43 1.88 8.45 4.75
N LEU A 44 2.83 9.04 4.01
CA LEU A 44 2.99 8.85 2.57
C LEU A 44 4.25 8.03 2.34
N ILE A 45 4.11 6.89 1.65
CA ILE A 45 5.26 6.14 1.11
C ILE A 45 5.38 6.54 -0.37
N ASP A 46 6.36 7.38 -0.66
CA ASP A 46 6.66 7.92 -1.98
C ASP A 46 7.56 6.93 -2.76
N ILE A 47 6.97 5.78 -3.12
CA ILE A 47 7.63 4.73 -3.89
C ILE A 47 6.71 4.31 -5.05
N PRO A 48 7.17 4.46 -6.31
CA PRO A 48 6.35 4.16 -7.47
C PRO A 48 6.25 2.66 -7.67
N LEU A 49 5.04 2.12 -7.56
CA LEU A 49 4.80 0.68 -7.64
C LEU A 49 3.72 0.35 -8.67
N LYS A 50 4.07 -0.54 -9.61
CA LYS A 50 3.09 -1.21 -10.47
C LYS A 50 2.64 -2.47 -9.75
N ILE A 51 1.36 -2.50 -9.37
CA ILE A 51 0.78 -3.65 -8.66
C ILE A 51 0.06 -4.50 -9.68
N LYS A 52 0.57 -5.71 -9.90
CA LYS A 52 -0.11 -6.74 -10.69
C LYS A 52 -0.68 -7.78 -9.73
N SER A 53 -1.92 -8.20 -9.95
CA SER A 53 -2.65 -9.12 -9.05
C SER A 53 -2.00 -10.50 -8.86
N ALA A 54 -1.07 -10.89 -9.74
CA ALA A 54 -0.38 -12.18 -9.70
C ALA A 54 1.07 -12.10 -9.16
N GLU A 55 1.61 -10.92 -8.86
CA GLU A 55 2.99 -10.77 -8.41
C GLU A 55 3.07 -10.79 -6.87
N SER A 56 3.87 -11.71 -6.31
CA SER A 56 4.20 -11.70 -4.88
C SER A 56 5.04 -10.47 -4.56
N LEU A 57 4.49 -9.55 -3.77
CA LEU A 57 5.22 -8.34 -3.34
C LEU A 57 6.09 -8.64 -2.12
N ILE A 58 7.30 -8.11 -2.13
CA ILE A 58 8.26 -8.24 -1.04
C ILE A 58 8.75 -6.85 -0.70
N PHE A 59 8.50 -6.42 0.53
CA PHE A 59 8.91 -5.13 1.05
C PHE A 59 10.02 -5.30 2.06
N TYR A 60 11.03 -4.44 2.03
CA TYR A 60 12.01 -4.28 3.09
C TYR A 60 11.76 -2.94 3.77
N ASN A 61 11.22 -2.96 4.98
CA ASN A 61 11.01 -1.77 5.79
C ASN A 61 12.30 -1.41 6.55
N ALA A 62 13.13 -0.57 5.94
CA ALA A 62 14.29 0.07 6.55
C ALA A 62 13.98 1.46 7.13
N SER A 63 12.69 1.82 7.21
CA SER A 63 12.22 3.09 7.76
C SER A 63 11.72 2.94 9.19
N HIS A 64 11.31 4.06 9.80
CA HIS A 64 10.72 4.07 11.14
C HIS A 64 9.21 3.73 11.15
N ILE A 65 8.61 3.38 10.01
CA ILE A 65 7.18 3.04 9.95
C ILE A 65 6.93 1.77 10.79
N PRO A 66 5.98 1.77 11.73
CA PRO A 66 5.63 0.58 12.48
C PRO A 66 5.11 -0.55 11.58
N ASN A 67 5.71 -1.75 11.68
CA ASN A 67 5.32 -2.93 10.88
C ASN A 67 3.82 -3.25 10.95
N LYS A 68 3.16 -2.98 12.08
CA LYS A 68 1.71 -3.20 12.24
C LYS A 68 0.86 -2.44 11.22
N LEU A 69 1.32 -1.29 10.72
CA LEU A 69 0.60 -0.52 9.70
C LEU A 69 0.59 -1.23 8.35
N PHE A 70 1.62 -2.02 8.05
CA PHE A 70 1.66 -2.85 6.85
C PHE A 70 0.66 -4.01 6.93
N PHE A 71 0.33 -4.50 8.12
CA PHE A 71 -0.61 -5.63 8.28
C PHE A 71 -2.07 -5.22 8.16
N ASP A 72 -2.38 -3.94 8.40
CA ASP A 72 -3.73 -3.40 8.27
C ASP A 72 -4.10 -3.23 6.78
N GLU A 73 -5.04 -4.07 6.32
CA GLU A 73 -5.60 -4.02 4.97
C GLU A 73 -6.17 -2.65 4.61
N LYS A 74 -6.73 -1.93 5.60
CA LYS A 74 -7.33 -0.62 5.38
C LYS A 74 -6.28 0.47 5.26
N ALA A 75 -5.09 0.26 5.83
CA ALA A 75 -4.03 1.24 5.82
C ALA A 75 -3.13 1.07 4.59
N PHE A 76 -2.64 -0.14 4.31
CA PHE A 76 -1.57 -0.39 3.34
C PHE A 76 -2.06 -1.24 2.16
N LEU A 77 -2.07 -0.73 0.93
CA LEU A 77 -2.40 -1.50 -0.29
C LEU A 77 -3.58 -2.48 -0.13
N PRO A 78 -4.83 -2.00 0.04
CA PRO A 78 -5.99 -2.85 0.28
C PRO A 78 -6.20 -3.93 -0.79
N GLN A 79 -5.75 -3.68 -2.03
CA GLN A 79 -5.83 -4.64 -3.14
C GLN A 79 -4.82 -5.79 -3.05
N VAL A 80 -3.84 -5.73 -2.15
CA VAL A 80 -2.82 -6.77 -1.97
C VAL A 80 -3.18 -7.62 -0.76
N LYS A 81 -3.52 -8.88 -1.03
CA LYS A 81 -3.97 -9.84 0.00
C LYS A 81 -2.82 -10.58 0.68
N GLU A 82 -1.76 -10.83 -0.06
CA GLU A 82 -0.59 -11.58 0.39
C GLU A 82 0.71 -10.88 -0.02
N PHE A 83 1.68 -10.79 0.89
CA PHE A 83 3.01 -10.23 0.64
C PHE A 83 4.01 -10.64 1.74
N ILE A 84 5.29 -10.38 1.49
CA ILE A 84 6.36 -10.59 2.47
C ILE A 84 6.85 -9.22 2.95
N LEU A 85 6.98 -9.05 4.26
CA LEU A 85 7.60 -7.87 4.86
C LEU A 85 8.88 -8.30 5.58
N ILE A 86 9.99 -7.68 5.22
CA ILE A 86 11.29 -7.85 5.87
C ILE A 86 11.55 -6.57 6.67
N SER A 87 12.00 -6.69 7.91
CA SER A 87 12.41 -5.53 8.70
C SER A 87 13.50 -5.90 9.70
N PRO A 88 14.34 -4.96 10.14
CA PRO A 88 15.28 -5.17 11.24
C PRO A 88 14.59 -5.74 12.48
N ASP A 89 15.20 -6.76 13.11
CA ASP A 89 14.68 -7.33 14.35
C ASP A 89 14.97 -6.40 15.52
N THR A 90 14.10 -5.40 15.71
CA THR A 90 14.25 -4.35 16.73
C THR A 90 14.38 -4.92 18.15
N GLU A 91 13.78 -6.06 18.43
CA GLU A 91 13.88 -6.75 19.72
C GLU A 91 15.27 -7.36 19.92
N TYR A 92 15.79 -8.06 18.90
CA TYR A 92 17.16 -8.55 18.91
C TYR A 92 18.17 -7.40 19.12
N TYR A 93 18.06 -6.32 18.34
CA TYR A 93 18.99 -5.20 18.45
C TYR A 93 18.87 -4.46 19.80
N LYS A 94 17.67 -4.40 20.38
CA LYS A 94 17.46 -3.88 21.74
C LYS A 94 18.19 -4.75 22.76
N ASN A 95 18.05 -6.08 22.68
CA ASN A 95 18.71 -7.01 23.59
C ASN A 95 20.25 -6.95 23.48
N VAL A 96 20.80 -6.82 22.27
CA VAL A 96 22.26 -6.64 22.07
C VAL A 96 22.74 -5.34 22.74
N ARG A 97 21.99 -4.24 22.58
CA ARG A 97 22.32 -2.95 23.21
C ARG A 97 22.26 -3.04 24.74
N GLU A 98 21.23 -3.67 25.30
CA GLU A 98 21.10 -3.87 26.74
C GLU A 98 22.23 -4.74 27.30
N PHE A 99 22.62 -5.79 26.57
CA PHE A 99 23.76 -6.62 26.92
C PHE A 99 25.07 -5.83 26.96
N ALA A 100 25.35 -5.04 25.91
CA ALA A 100 26.55 -4.18 25.83
C ALA A 100 26.64 -3.21 27.00
N ASN A 101 25.51 -2.56 27.34
CA ASN A 101 25.40 -1.65 28.47
C ASN A 101 25.67 -2.36 29.81
N ARG A 102 25.14 -3.58 29.99
CA ARG A 102 25.34 -4.37 31.20
C ARG A 102 26.80 -4.75 31.41
N ILE A 103 27.52 -5.09 30.35
CA ILE A 103 28.94 -5.46 30.42
C ILE A 103 29.88 -4.24 30.36
N LYS A 104 29.34 -3.01 30.22
CA LYS A 104 30.10 -1.77 29.98
C LYS A 104 31.14 -1.90 28.88
N GLY A 105 30.75 -2.59 27.80
CA GLY A 105 31.66 -2.95 26.71
C GLY A 105 30.96 -2.89 25.36
N TYR A 106 31.59 -3.50 24.36
CA TYR A 106 31.09 -3.55 22.99
C TYR A 106 30.51 -4.94 22.70
N ALA A 107 29.32 -4.97 22.11
CA ALA A 107 28.74 -6.19 21.53
C ALA A 107 28.42 -5.89 20.06
N GLU A 108 29.11 -6.57 19.15
CA GLU A 108 28.88 -6.42 17.73
C GLU A 108 27.62 -7.20 17.32
N PRO A 109 26.58 -6.53 16.78
CA PRO A 109 25.35 -7.21 16.41
C PRO A 109 25.53 -7.96 15.09
N ILE A 110 25.00 -9.18 15.03
CA ILE A 110 24.87 -9.91 13.77
C ILE A 110 23.65 -9.36 13.03
N LYS A 111 23.75 -9.19 11.70
CA LYS A 111 22.61 -8.79 10.87
C LYS A 111 21.45 -9.76 11.08
N THR A 112 20.35 -9.24 11.62
CA THR A 112 19.17 -10.04 11.98
C THR A 112 17.91 -9.29 11.57
N ASP A 113 17.17 -9.89 10.64
CA ASP A 113 15.90 -9.35 10.16
C ASP A 113 14.76 -10.32 10.47
N LYS A 114 13.58 -9.77 10.76
CA LYS A 114 12.31 -10.48 10.84
C LYS A 114 11.65 -10.51 9.47
N PHE A 115 11.30 -11.71 9.01
CA PHE A 115 10.56 -11.98 7.79
C PHE A 115 9.12 -12.33 8.16
N TYR A 116 8.19 -11.46 7.81
CA TYR A 116 6.76 -11.64 8.02
C TYR A 116 6.10 -12.12 6.73
N PHE A 117 5.33 -13.20 6.83
CA PHE A 117 4.51 -13.72 5.74
C PHE A 117 3.06 -13.32 6.00
N VAL A 118 2.60 -12.29 5.29
CA VAL A 118 1.32 -11.65 5.59
C VAL A 118 0.25 -12.22 4.68
N LYS A 119 -0.83 -12.73 5.29
CA LYS A 119 -2.05 -13.18 4.59
C LYS A 119 -3.29 -12.56 5.22
N ARG A 120 -3.85 -11.53 4.55
CA ARG A 120 -4.93 -10.71 5.11
C ARG A 120 -6.30 -11.37 5.08
N ASP A 121 -6.57 -12.22 4.09
CA ASP A 121 -7.82 -12.98 4.01
C ASP A 121 -8.08 -13.84 5.28
N ALA A 122 -7.02 -14.21 6.00
CA ALA A 122 -7.10 -14.96 7.26
C ALA A 122 -6.79 -14.11 8.50
N ALA A 123 -6.46 -12.82 8.35
CA ALA A 123 -5.90 -11.96 9.39
C ALA A 123 -4.73 -12.63 10.14
N LYS A 124 -3.90 -13.40 9.43
CA LYS A 124 -2.79 -14.17 9.97
C LYS A 124 -1.48 -13.67 9.39
N TRP A 125 -0.47 -13.62 10.25
CA TRP A 125 0.90 -13.40 9.85
C TRP A 125 1.79 -14.30 10.69
N ASP A 126 2.69 -15.00 10.03
CA ASP A 126 3.78 -15.72 10.69
C ASP A 126 5.06 -14.92 10.52
N SER A 127 5.98 -15.07 11.48
CA SER A 127 7.28 -14.42 11.40
C SER A 127 8.42 -15.34 11.77
N VAL A 128 9.54 -15.20 11.09
CA VAL A 128 10.80 -15.87 11.43
C VAL A 128 11.92 -14.84 11.46
N SER A 129 12.80 -14.92 12.47
CA SER A 129 14.03 -14.13 12.51
C SER A 129 15.14 -14.93 11.85
N LEU A 130 15.79 -14.36 10.84
CA LEU A 130 16.91 -14.98 10.12
C LEU A 130 18.19 -14.16 10.32
N ASN A 131 19.31 -14.84 10.48
CA ASN A 131 20.63 -14.25 10.70
C ASN A 131 21.76 -15.11 10.11
N SER A 132 22.95 -14.51 10.01
CA SER A 132 24.23 -15.17 9.70
C SER A 132 24.14 -16.18 8.54
N GLU A 133 24.49 -17.45 8.77
CA GLU A 133 24.56 -18.54 7.78
C GLU A 133 23.23 -18.87 7.09
N ASN A 134 22.11 -18.53 7.73
CA ASN A 134 20.77 -18.74 7.18
C ASN A 134 20.17 -17.46 6.58
N TYR A 135 20.94 -16.36 6.52
CA TYR A 135 20.45 -15.10 5.99
C TYR A 135 20.38 -15.15 4.46
N PRO A 136 19.21 -14.91 3.85
CA PRO A 136 19.06 -15.04 2.42
C PRO A 136 19.68 -13.86 1.66
N ILE A 137 20.00 -14.05 0.39
CA ILE A 137 20.42 -12.98 -0.51
C ILE A 137 19.20 -12.11 -0.83
N ILE A 138 19.27 -10.83 -0.51
CA ILE A 138 18.21 -9.84 -0.81
C ILE A 138 18.65 -9.02 -2.02
N LYS A 139 17.95 -9.16 -3.15
CA LYS A 139 18.16 -8.34 -4.33
C LYS A 139 17.09 -7.27 -4.43
N PHE A 140 17.49 -6.03 -4.19
CA PHE A 140 16.58 -4.89 -4.26
C PHE A 140 16.19 -4.55 -5.69
N LYS A 141 14.92 -4.23 -5.88
CA LYS A 141 14.38 -3.77 -7.16
C LYS A 141 14.95 -2.39 -7.47
N ASN A 142 15.51 -2.21 -8.67
CA ASN A 142 15.84 -0.88 -9.16
C ASN A 142 14.54 -0.17 -9.59
N LEU A 143 14.12 0.79 -8.77
CA LEU A 143 12.88 1.53 -8.97
C LEU A 143 12.96 2.49 -10.17
N GLN A 144 14.14 3.00 -10.53
CA GLN A 144 14.32 3.91 -11.66
C GLN A 144 14.05 3.19 -13.00
N THR A 145 14.42 1.92 -13.11
CA THR A 145 14.15 1.09 -14.29
C THR A 145 12.76 0.43 -14.27
N ALA A 146 12.05 0.49 -13.14
CA ALA A 146 10.76 -0.17 -12.96
C ALA A 146 9.59 0.63 -13.56
N ILE A 147 9.80 1.91 -13.86
CA ILE A 147 8.78 2.82 -14.39
C ILE A 147 8.97 2.94 -15.90
N PRO A 148 8.04 2.44 -16.73
CA PRO A 148 8.10 2.66 -18.17
C PRO A 148 8.09 4.16 -18.49
N GLU A 149 8.88 4.60 -19.48
CA GLU A 149 9.02 6.02 -19.87
C GLU A 149 7.68 6.74 -20.17
N LYS A 150 6.65 5.98 -20.53
CA LYS A 150 5.31 6.50 -20.88
C LYS A 150 4.24 6.24 -19.80
N SER A 151 4.65 5.84 -18.59
CA SER A 151 3.69 5.59 -17.51
C SER A 151 3.35 6.86 -16.73
N ILE A 152 2.13 6.90 -16.21
CA ILE A 152 1.66 8.00 -15.36
C ILE A 152 1.83 7.55 -13.91
N VAL A 153 2.61 8.30 -13.13
CA VAL A 153 2.69 8.11 -11.69
C VAL A 153 1.51 8.83 -11.05
N SER A 154 0.61 8.07 -10.43
CA SER A 154 -0.56 8.61 -9.74
C SER A 154 -0.41 8.45 -8.23
N TYR A 155 -0.57 9.54 -7.49
CA TYR A 155 -0.59 9.52 -6.01
C TYR A 155 -1.98 9.21 -5.47
N TYR A 156 -3.02 9.48 -6.27
CA TYR A 156 -4.39 9.21 -5.91
C TYR A 156 -5.19 8.86 -7.15
N SER A 157 -6.14 7.94 -7.02
CA SER A 157 -7.03 7.57 -8.11
C SER A 157 -8.44 7.39 -7.59
N GLU A 158 -9.40 7.79 -8.41
CA GLU A 158 -10.83 7.67 -8.13
C GLU A 158 -11.46 6.84 -9.25
N TYR A 159 -12.17 5.78 -8.88
CA TYR A 159 -12.89 4.91 -9.82
C TYR A 159 -14.39 5.03 -9.62
N PHE A 160 -15.13 5.21 -10.70
CA PHE A 160 -16.58 5.33 -10.74
C PHE A 160 -17.14 4.21 -11.62
N GLY A 161 -18.05 3.42 -11.06
CA GLY A 161 -18.73 2.32 -11.74
C GLY A 161 -19.84 2.80 -12.69
N SER A 162 -20.79 1.91 -12.99
CA SER A 162 -21.88 2.19 -13.94
C SER A 162 -22.70 3.43 -13.58
N THR A 163 -23.14 4.19 -14.58
CA THR A 163 -24.11 5.28 -14.38
C THR A 163 -25.55 4.79 -14.27
N CYS A 164 -25.86 3.55 -14.66
CA CYS A 164 -27.25 3.06 -14.77
C CYS A 164 -27.58 1.86 -13.87
N CYS A 165 -26.91 0.70 -13.98
CA CYS A 165 -27.44 -0.55 -13.40
C CYS A 165 -26.36 -1.61 -13.03
N PRO A 166 -26.02 -1.79 -11.73
CA PRO A 166 -26.35 -0.92 -10.62
C PRO A 166 -25.56 0.39 -10.72
N ARG A 167 -26.25 1.52 -10.61
CA ARG A 167 -25.60 2.84 -10.60
C ARG A 167 -24.64 2.95 -9.41
N ASP A 168 -23.40 3.31 -9.68
CA ASP A 168 -22.44 3.67 -8.64
C ASP A 168 -22.93 4.95 -7.93
N LYS A 169 -23.09 4.86 -6.61
CA LYS A 169 -23.51 5.99 -5.78
C LYS A 169 -22.53 7.16 -5.82
N LYS A 170 -21.26 6.93 -6.20
CA LYS A 170 -20.30 8.02 -6.43
C LYS A 170 -20.78 8.99 -7.51
N TRP A 171 -21.62 8.57 -8.46
CA TRP A 171 -22.23 9.49 -9.44
C TRP A 171 -23.19 10.50 -8.81
N ASN A 172 -23.71 10.23 -7.63
CA ASN A 172 -24.57 11.18 -6.92
C ASN A 172 -23.79 12.43 -6.49
N PHE A 173 -22.46 12.40 -6.53
CA PHE A 173 -21.61 13.57 -6.41
C PHE A 173 -21.96 14.69 -7.41
N PHE A 174 -22.36 14.33 -8.64
CA PHE A 174 -22.67 15.29 -9.69
C PHE A 174 -24.11 15.85 -9.61
N THR A 175 -24.88 15.51 -8.58
CA THR A 175 -26.19 16.16 -8.35
C THR A 175 -26.02 17.58 -7.85
N GLU A 176 -27.01 18.44 -8.08
CA GLU A 176 -26.95 19.86 -7.70
C GLU A 176 -26.67 20.07 -6.20
N ASP A 177 -27.26 19.25 -5.33
CA ASP A 177 -27.06 19.33 -3.87
C ASP A 177 -25.61 19.04 -3.45
N ASN A 178 -24.94 18.10 -4.13
CA ASN A 178 -23.56 17.71 -3.82
C ASN A 178 -22.52 18.58 -4.53
N LYS A 179 -22.91 19.25 -5.62
CA LYS A 179 -22.06 20.19 -6.37
C LYS A 179 -21.59 21.35 -5.48
N LYS A 180 -22.45 21.90 -4.62
CA LYS A 180 -22.05 22.95 -3.66
C LYS A 180 -20.98 22.46 -2.68
N SER A 181 -21.15 21.25 -2.15
CA SER A 181 -20.18 20.63 -1.23
C SER A 181 -18.83 20.37 -1.91
N TYR A 182 -18.85 19.99 -3.19
CA TYR A 182 -17.63 19.83 -3.98
C TYR A 182 -16.91 21.15 -4.23
N LEU A 183 -17.63 22.20 -4.61
CA LEU A 183 -17.05 23.53 -4.82
C LEU A 183 -16.44 24.07 -3.53
N SER A 184 -17.06 23.81 -2.38
CA SER A 184 -16.48 24.11 -1.06
C SER A 184 -15.14 23.40 -0.86
N LEU A 185 -15.07 22.10 -1.14
CA LEU A 185 -13.82 21.34 -1.04
C LEU A 185 -12.72 21.90 -1.95
N LEU A 186 -13.03 22.23 -3.20
CA LEU A 186 -12.07 22.84 -4.11
C LEU A 186 -11.59 24.20 -3.61
N GLN A 187 -12.49 25.00 -3.04
CA GLN A 187 -12.13 26.29 -2.47
C GLN A 187 -11.26 26.14 -1.21
N GLU A 188 -11.55 25.17 -0.34
CA GLU A 188 -10.71 24.84 0.81
C GLU A 188 -9.29 24.44 0.39
N LEU A 189 -9.18 23.54 -0.60
CA LEU A 189 -7.88 23.15 -1.15
C LEU A 189 -7.13 24.35 -1.70
N LYS A 190 -7.81 25.24 -2.43
CA LYS A 190 -7.21 26.48 -2.96
C LYS A 190 -6.74 27.42 -1.84
N ASN A 191 -7.50 27.55 -0.76
CA ASN A 191 -7.12 28.37 0.40
C ASN A 191 -5.87 27.81 1.11
N GLU A 192 -5.65 26.50 1.03
CA GLU A 192 -4.45 25.81 1.51
C GLU A 192 -3.32 25.78 0.46
N ASN A 193 -3.45 26.59 -0.60
CA ASN A 193 -2.51 26.67 -1.72
C ASN A 193 -2.28 25.35 -2.47
N ILE A 194 -3.29 24.47 -2.46
CA ILE A 194 -3.27 23.18 -3.15
C ILE A 194 -4.00 23.35 -4.49
N ILE A 195 -3.21 23.51 -5.56
CA ILE A 195 -3.72 23.67 -6.92
C ILE A 195 -3.29 22.46 -7.75
N VAL A 196 -4.26 21.63 -8.14
CA VAL A 196 -4.00 20.48 -9.01
C VAL A 196 -4.00 20.94 -10.46
N LYS A 197 -2.82 20.95 -11.10
CA LYS A 197 -2.67 21.35 -12.50
C LYS A 197 -2.91 20.22 -13.51
N GLU A 198 -2.60 18.99 -13.14
CA GLU A 198 -2.73 17.81 -14.01
C GLU A 198 -3.73 16.81 -13.42
N VAL A 199 -4.69 16.40 -14.24
CA VAL A 199 -5.60 15.27 -13.97
C VAL A 199 -5.72 14.48 -15.27
N TYR A 200 -5.52 13.16 -15.19
CA TYR A 200 -5.79 12.27 -16.30
C TYR A 200 -7.11 11.55 -16.05
N SER A 201 -7.84 11.29 -17.13
CA SER A 201 -9.10 10.53 -17.05
C SER A 201 -9.11 9.41 -18.07
N PHE A 202 -9.77 8.31 -17.71
CA PHE A 202 -9.96 7.17 -18.59
C PHE A 202 -11.41 6.71 -18.49
N LEU A 203 -12.10 6.71 -19.63
CA LEU A 203 -13.42 6.11 -19.77
C LEU A 203 -13.24 4.63 -20.07
N HIS A 204 -13.93 3.79 -19.30
CA HIS A 204 -13.95 2.35 -19.50
C HIS A 204 -15.37 1.82 -19.43
N GLY A 205 -15.57 0.58 -19.86
CA GLY A 205 -16.89 -0.05 -19.87
C GLY A 205 -17.85 0.55 -20.90
N LYS A 206 -19.14 0.23 -20.75
CA LYS A 206 -20.20 0.58 -21.70
C LYS A 206 -21.24 1.53 -21.11
N GLU A 207 -21.19 1.76 -19.81
CA GLU A 207 -22.22 2.44 -19.02
C GLU A 207 -21.68 3.72 -18.38
N GLY A 208 -20.61 4.26 -18.94
CA GLY A 208 -20.00 5.53 -18.55
C GLY A 208 -18.99 5.41 -17.41
N GLU A 209 -18.50 4.20 -17.09
CA GLU A 209 -17.51 4.00 -16.05
C GLU A 209 -16.25 4.84 -16.33
N HIS A 210 -15.73 5.48 -15.29
CA HIS A 210 -14.61 6.39 -15.46
C HIS A 210 -13.64 6.33 -14.29
N SER A 211 -12.39 6.63 -14.60
CA SER A 211 -11.32 6.73 -13.63
C SER A 211 -10.63 8.08 -13.75
N TYR A 212 -10.34 8.72 -12.61
CA TYR A 212 -9.46 9.88 -12.54
C TYR A 212 -8.15 9.53 -11.86
N PHE A 213 -7.06 10.06 -12.38
CA PHE A 213 -5.71 9.87 -11.89
C PHE A 213 -5.09 11.23 -11.58
N TYR A 214 -4.55 11.36 -10.38
CA TYR A 214 -3.99 12.59 -9.83
C TYR A 214 -2.48 12.40 -9.58
N PRO A 215 -1.62 12.89 -10.50
CA PRO A 215 -0.17 12.82 -10.35
C PRO A 215 0.40 13.74 -9.27
N LEU A 216 -0.26 14.88 -8.98
CA LEU A 216 0.14 15.83 -7.94
C LEU A 216 1.64 16.24 -7.97
N LYS A 217 2.26 16.27 -9.15
CA LYS A 217 3.72 16.45 -9.33
C LYS A 217 4.25 17.76 -8.74
N GLU A 218 3.45 18.82 -8.80
CA GLU A 218 3.87 20.15 -8.34
C GLU A 218 3.57 20.42 -6.86
N LEU A 219 2.90 19.50 -6.18
CA LEU A 219 2.56 19.66 -4.77
C LEU A 219 3.71 19.15 -3.89
N SER A 220 3.94 19.80 -2.75
CA SER A 220 4.82 19.25 -1.71
C SER A 220 4.21 17.97 -1.12
N ASN A 221 5.02 17.14 -0.45
CA ASN A 221 4.50 15.92 0.18
C ASN A 221 3.43 16.19 1.25
N GLU A 222 3.54 17.33 1.94
CA GLU A 222 2.50 17.81 2.85
C GLU A 222 1.20 18.13 2.12
N GLN A 223 1.28 18.91 1.03
CA GLN A 223 0.12 19.25 0.21
C GLN A 223 -0.52 18.02 -0.43
N LYS A 224 0.29 17.04 -0.87
CA LYS A 224 -0.19 15.75 -1.38
C LYS A 224 -0.99 15.02 -0.30
N LEU A 225 -0.45 14.89 0.92
CA LEU A 225 -1.16 14.23 2.03
C LEU A 225 -2.49 14.90 2.36
N ILE A 226 -2.50 16.23 2.43
CA ILE A 226 -3.71 17.01 2.69
C ILE A 226 -4.74 16.80 1.57
N PHE A 227 -4.32 16.91 0.31
CA PHE A 227 -5.18 16.68 -0.85
C PHE A 227 -5.84 15.30 -0.77
N ILE A 228 -5.02 14.27 -0.57
CA ILE A 228 -5.49 12.88 -0.56
C ILE A 228 -6.44 12.62 0.60
N LYS A 229 -6.11 13.10 1.79
CA LYS A 229 -6.99 13.02 2.96
C LYS A 229 -8.34 13.67 2.69
N LYS A 230 -8.34 14.94 2.27
CA LYS A 230 -9.58 15.71 2.04
C LYS A 230 -10.43 15.09 0.92
N ARG A 231 -9.81 14.63 -0.18
CA ARG A 231 -10.54 13.92 -1.26
C ARG A 231 -11.12 12.59 -0.79
N SER A 232 -10.34 11.80 -0.06
CA SER A 232 -10.79 10.52 0.48
C SER A 232 -11.95 10.71 1.47
N GLU A 233 -11.83 11.63 2.43
CA GLU A 233 -12.88 11.93 3.41
C GLU A 233 -14.18 12.42 2.74
N PHE A 234 -14.04 13.24 1.70
CA PHE A 234 -15.18 13.73 0.93
C PHE A 234 -15.92 12.59 0.20
N LEU A 235 -15.21 11.70 -0.50
CA LEU A 235 -15.83 10.55 -1.18
C LEU A 235 -16.46 9.57 -0.17
N VAL A 236 -15.79 9.34 0.95
CA VAL A 236 -16.32 8.50 2.03
C VAL A 236 -17.57 9.11 2.65
N LYS A 237 -17.67 10.43 2.84
CA LYS A 237 -18.89 11.09 3.32
C LYS A 237 -20.08 10.85 2.38
N ILE A 238 -19.84 10.83 1.07
CA ILE A 238 -20.87 10.52 0.06
C ILE A 238 -21.27 9.04 0.12
N GLN A 239 -20.34 8.14 0.45
CA GLN A 239 -20.62 6.72 0.63
C GLN A 239 -21.26 6.38 2.00
N LYS A 240 -20.92 7.11 3.07
CA LYS A 240 -21.33 6.91 4.49
C LYS A 240 -22.80 7.21 4.81
N VAL A 241 -23.68 7.29 3.81
CA VAL A 241 -25.09 6.87 4.02
C VAL A 241 -25.16 5.38 4.37
N THR A 242 -24.09 4.60 4.20
CA THR A 242 -23.86 3.35 4.94
C THR A 242 -22.37 2.99 5.00
N GLU A 243 -21.87 2.82 6.23
CA GLU A 243 -20.67 2.09 6.68
C GLU A 243 -19.26 2.74 6.67
N TYR A 244 -18.59 2.49 7.79
CA TYR A 244 -17.34 3.10 8.26
C TYR A 244 -16.09 2.56 7.56
N PHE A 245 -15.26 3.45 7.00
CA PHE A 245 -13.86 3.13 6.66
C PHE A 245 -12.89 4.25 7.10
N PHE A 246 -11.63 3.84 7.36
CA PHE A 246 -10.84 4.08 8.59
C PHE A 246 -9.84 5.26 8.59
N ARG A 247 -9.41 5.62 9.83
CA ARG A 247 -8.24 6.42 10.20
C ARG A 247 -6.94 5.67 9.87
N LYS A 248 -5.89 6.44 9.54
CA LYS A 248 -4.52 6.07 9.10
C LYS A 248 -4.44 5.63 7.63
N LEU A 249 -4.38 6.61 6.73
CA LEU A 249 -4.00 6.41 5.33
C LEU A 249 -2.48 6.19 5.22
N LEU A 250 -2.07 5.05 4.66
CA LEU A 250 -0.73 4.81 4.15
C LEU A 250 -0.83 4.77 2.62
N ILE A 251 -0.50 5.89 1.97
CA ILE A 251 -0.63 5.99 0.51
C ILE A 251 0.64 5.45 -0.13
N ILE A 252 0.45 4.48 -1.02
CA ILE A 252 1.45 4.02 -1.97
C ILE A 252 1.06 4.51 -3.35
N GLN A 253 2.05 5.00 -4.10
CA GLN A 253 1.89 5.36 -5.49
C GLN A 253 1.53 4.12 -6.32
N ILE A 254 0.37 4.15 -6.95
CA ILE A 254 -0.09 3.07 -7.84
C ILE A 254 0.19 3.53 -9.28
N LEU A 255 1.06 2.79 -9.97
CA LEU A 255 1.25 2.86 -11.42
C LEU A 255 0.23 1.93 -12.09
N ASN A 256 -0.56 2.46 -13.02
CA ASN A 256 -1.32 1.65 -13.98
C ASN A 256 -0.49 1.44 -15.24
#